data_AF-A0A3D2LAJ5-F1
#
_entry.id   AF-A0A3D2LAJ5-F1
#
_cell.length_a   1.000
_cell.length_b   1.000
_cell.length_c   1.000
_cell.angle_alpha   90.00
_cell.angle_beta   90.00
_cell.angle_gamma   90.00
#
_symmetry.space_group_name_H-M   'P 1'
#
loop_
_entity.id
_entity.type
_entity.pdbx_description
1 polymer ?
#
loop_
_entity_poly.entity_id
_entity_poly.type
_entity_poly.pdbx_seq_one_letter_code
_entity_poly.pdbx_strand_id
1 'polypeptide(L)' 'MYTLCRDCFHLSDDDSDACPRCGRHRVIRNKHITTLAIAHLDCDAFFAAIEKRDDPSLKDR' A
#
# COMPACT_ATOMS: atom_id res chain seq x y z
N MET A 1 6.18 -1.99 -17.97
CA MET A 1 6.58 -1.85 -16.55
C MET A 1 5.87 -0.62 -16.05
N TYR A 2 5.11 -0.65 -14.95
CA TYR A 2 4.33 0.53 -14.56
C TYR A 2 5.15 1.54 -13.78
N THR A 3 4.83 2.81 -13.98
CA THR A 3 5.41 3.95 -13.26
C THR A 3 4.30 4.77 -12.59
N LEU A 4 4.37 4.93 -11.27
CA LEU A 4 3.46 5.77 -10.49
C LEU A 4 4.19 7.01 -9.98
N CYS A 5 3.68 8.19 -10.30
CA CYS A 5 4.19 9.45 -9.77
C CYS A 5 3.69 9.70 -8.35
N ARG A 6 4.59 9.95 -7.40
CA ARG A 6 4.24 10.22 -6.00
C ARG A 6 3.76 11.65 -5.75
N ASP A 7 3.91 12.54 -6.72
CA ASP A 7 3.56 13.95 -6.57
C ASP A 7 2.19 14.28 -7.20
N CYS A 8 1.87 13.70 -8.37
CA CYS A 8 0.62 13.96 -9.09
C CYS A 8 -0.27 12.73 -9.28
N PHE A 9 0.15 11.58 -8.74
CA PHE A 9 -0.55 10.29 -8.81
C PHE A 9 -0.86 9.77 -10.22
N HIS A 10 -0.18 10.31 -11.25
CA HIS A 10 -0.29 9.78 -12.59
C HIS A 10 0.38 8.40 -12.67
N LEU A 11 -0.38 7.43 -13.17
CA LEU A 11 0.07 6.09 -13.48
C LEU A 11 0.27 5.96 -15.00
N SER A 12 1.45 5.54 -15.42
CA SER A 12 1.79 5.22 -16.82
C SER A 12 2.29 3.78 -16.91
N ASP A 13 2.17 3.14 -18.09
CA ASP A 13 2.76 1.82 -18.35
C ASP A 13 4.18 1.88 -18.93
N ASP A 14 4.68 3.10 -19.09
CA ASP A 14 6.04 3.43 -19.48
C ASP A 14 7.03 3.23 -18.34
N ASP A 15 8.23 2.79 -18.69
CA ASP A 15 9.36 2.62 -17.78
C ASP A 15 10.23 3.89 -17.71
N SER A 16 9.68 4.98 -17.16
CA SER A 16 10.31 6.31 -17.20
C SER A 16 10.89 6.75 -15.84
N ASP A 17 12.03 7.43 -15.87
CA ASP A 17 12.67 8.07 -14.71
C ASP A 17 12.06 9.43 -14.33
N ALA A 18 11.12 9.94 -15.13
CA ALA A 18 10.36 11.15 -14.86
C ALA A 18 8.88 10.96 -15.18
N CYS A 19 8.00 11.60 -14.42
CA CYS A 19 6.58 11.55 -14.69
C CYS A 19 6.26 12.31 -15.99
N PRO A 20 5.61 11.68 -16.98
CA PRO A 20 5.28 12.34 -18.26
C PRO A 20 4.24 13.46 -18.10
N ARG A 21 3.46 13.46 -17.00
CA ARG A 21 2.42 14.46 -16.74
C ARG A 21 2.94 15.71 -16.04
N CYS A 22 3.89 15.58 -15.10
CA CYS A 22 4.33 16.71 -14.26
C CYS A 22 5.85 16.93 -14.24
N GLY A 23 6.63 16.11 -14.96
CA GLY A 23 8.08 16.24 -15.07
C GLY A 23 8.88 15.94 -13.80
N ARG A 24 8.24 15.48 -12.71
CA ARG A 24 8.92 15.18 -11.44
C ARG A 24 9.55 13.79 -11.48
N HIS A 25 10.67 13.63 -10.77
CA HIS A 25 11.44 12.38 -10.70
C HIS A 25 11.07 11.48 -9.50
N ARG A 26 10.13 11.90 -8.64
CA ARG A 26 9.65 11.08 -7.51
C ARG A 26 8.65 10.04 -8.02
N VAL A 27 9.18 9.02 -8.70
CA VAL A 27 8.40 7.93 -9.32
C VAL A 27 8.67 6.58 -8.65
N ILE A 28 7.68 5.70 -8.68
CA ILE A 28 7.79 4.28 -8.30
C ILE A 28 7.66 3.47 -9.58
N ARG A 29 8.66 2.63 -9.90
CA ARG A 29 8.69 1.77 -11.09
C ARG A 29 8.56 0.32 -10.66
N ASN A 30 7.47 -0.35 -11.03
CA ASN A 30 7.26 -1.78 -10.71
C ASN A 30 6.25 -2.41 -11.68
N LYS A 31 6.51 -3.63 -12.15
CA LYS A 31 5.64 -4.37 -13.08
C LYS A 31 4.27 -4.75 -12.51
N HIS A 32 4.11 -4.73 -11.19
CA HIS A 32 2.92 -5.21 -10.49
C HIS A 32 2.07 -4.11 -9.83
N ILE A 33 2.32 -2.82 -10.09
CA ILE A 33 1.55 -1.71 -9.48
C ILE A 33 0.04 -1.89 -9.68
N THR A 34 -0.39 -2.39 -10.83
CA THR A 34 -1.80 -2.60 -11.17
C THR A 34 -2.35 -3.97 -10.77
N THR A 35 -1.50 -4.89 -10.32
CA THR A 35 -1.87 -6.28 -10.05
C THR A 35 -1.72 -6.68 -8.59
N LEU A 36 -0.94 -5.94 -7.80
CA LEU A 36 -0.83 -6.18 -6.36
C LEU A 36 -2.12 -5.74 -5.67
N ALA A 37 -2.71 -6.67 -4.93
CA ALA A 37 -3.79 -6.34 -4.02
C ALA A 37 -3.26 -5.52 -2.84
N ILE A 38 -4.05 -4.55 -2.39
CA ILE A 38 -3.82 -3.85 -1.13
C ILE A 38 -4.63 -4.59 -0.07
N ALA A 39 -3.93 -5.23 0.87
CA ALA A 39 -4.59 -5.83 2.02
C ALA A 39 -4.95 -4.74 3.03
N HIS A 40 -6.22 -4.69 3.45
CA HIS A 40 -6.62 -3.90 4.60
C HIS A 40 -6.17 -4.64 5.85
N LEU A 41 -5.33 -4.00 6.66
CA LEU A 41 -4.95 -4.49 7.99
C LEU A 41 -5.54 -3.55 9.04
N ASP A 42 -6.44 -4.07 9.86
CA ASP A 42 -6.96 -3.37 11.03
C ASP A 42 -6.04 -3.65 12.22
N CYS A 43 -5.28 -2.63 12.62
CA CYS A 43 -4.32 -2.77 13.72
C CYS A 43 -5.02 -3.01 15.05
N ASP A 44 -6.17 -2.37 15.30
CA ASP A 44 -6.88 -2.47 16.57
C ASP A 44 -7.47 -3.87 16.74
N ALA A 45 -8.06 -4.41 15.67
CA ALA A 45 -8.55 -5.78 15.65
C ALA A 45 -7.41 -6.80 15.84
N PHE A 46 -6.24 -6.56 15.22
CA PHE A 46 -5.06 -7.41 15.41
C PHE A 46 -4.59 -7.39 16.87
N PHE A 47 -4.42 -6.22 17.48
CA PHE A 47 -4.01 -6.12 18.88
C PHE A 47 -5.03 -6.71 19.83
N ALA A 48 -6.33 -6.45 19.61
CA ALA A 48 -7.39 -7.06 20.41
C ALA A 48 -7.36 -8.60 20.34
N ALA A 49 -7.04 -9.18 19.18
CA ALA A 49 -6.89 -10.63 19.05
C ALA A 49 -5.70 -11.18 19.85
N ILE A 50 -4.59 -10.43 19.95
CA ILE A 50 -3.44 -10.80 20.79
C ILE A 50 -3.81 -10.74 22.27
N GLU A 51 -4.41 -9.64 22.73
CA GLU A 51 -4.83 -9.48 24.12
C GLU A 51 -5.82 -10.58 24.54
N LYS A 52 -6.80 -10.92 23.71
CA LYS A 52 -7.75 -12.01 23.99
C LYS A 52 -7.12 -13.41 23.99
N ARG A 53 -6.03 -13.61 23.26
CA ARG A 53 -5.26 -14.86 23.26
C ARG A 53 -4.47 -14.99 24.56
N ASP A 54 -3.83 -13.91 24.97
CA ASP A 54 -2.91 -13.88 26.12
C ASP A 54 -3.67 -13.77 27.45
N ASP A 55 -4.80 -13.07 27.48
CA ASP A 55 -5.79 -13.05 28.56
C ASP A 55 -7.16 -13.56 28.07
N PRO A 56 -7.45 -14.87 28.23
CA PRO A 56 -8.72 -15.47 27.82
C PRO A 56 -9.95 -14.87 28.50
N SER A 57 -9.81 -14.12 29.61
CA SER A 57 -10.93 -13.44 30.27
C SER A 57 -11.51 -12.29 29.43
N LEU A 58 -10.78 -11.82 28.42
CA LEU A 58 -11.19 -10.74 27.51
C LEU A 58 -12.02 -11.22 26.31
N LYS A 59 -12.27 -12.54 26.15
CA LYS A 59 -12.93 -13.08 24.94
C LYS A 59 -14.29 -12.45 24.63
N ASP A 60 -15.12 -12.23 25.65
CA ASP A 60 -16.48 -11.68 25.53
C ASP A 60 -16.55 -10.16 25.81
N ARG A 61 -15.40 -9.48 25.83
CA ARG A 61 -15.28 -8.03 26.01
C ARG A 61 -14.84 -7.33 24.73
#